data_AF-A0AAJ2N7W1-F1
#
_entry.id   AF-A0AAJ2N7W1-F1
#
_cell.length_a   1.000
_cell.length_b   1.000
_cell.length_c   1.000
_cell.angle_alpha   90.00
_cell.angle_beta   90.00
_cell.angle_gamma   90.00
#
_symmetry.space_group_name_H-M   'P 1'
#
loop_
_entity.id
_entity.type
_entity.pdbx_description
1 polymer ?
#
loop_
_entity_poly.entity_id
_entity_poly.type
_entity_poly.pdbx_seq_one_letter_code
_entity_poly.pdbx_strand_id
1 'polypeptide(L)'
;MTAEYNKRNKCEWIEGAAALKHERFEVAGALFDCSDDALLTQEEVARKLDAYLRPALAASVMAPEPAPTERKPKRTKEETVNVDSTE
;
A
#
# COMPACT_ATOMS: atom_id res chain seq x y z
N MET A 1 5.15 1.76 32.88
CA MET A 1 3.74 2.08 32.63
C MET A 1 3.34 1.48 31.29
N THR A 2 2.73 0.29 31.35
CA THR A 2 1.55 -0.12 30.56
C THR A 2 1.45 0.40 29.12
N ALA A 3 2.18 -0.22 28.19
CA ALA A 3 1.95 -0.12 26.74
C ALA A 3 0.66 -0.87 26.33
N GLU A 4 -0.37 -0.72 27.14
CA GLU A 4 -1.65 -1.38 27.04
C GLU A 4 -2.52 -0.59 26.06
N TYR A 5 -2.70 -1.14 24.86
CA TYR A 5 -3.87 -0.92 24.01
C TYR A 5 -4.17 0.53 23.61
N ASN A 6 -3.26 1.19 22.89
CA ASN A 6 -3.65 2.26 21.95
C ASN A 6 -4.36 1.62 20.76
N LYS A 7 -5.54 1.04 20.99
CA LYS A 7 -6.43 0.68 19.90
C LYS A 7 -6.92 1.97 19.28
N ARG A 8 -6.50 2.22 18.05
CA ARG A 8 -6.88 3.40 17.28
C ARG A 8 -7.68 2.98 16.08
N ASN A 9 -8.53 3.89 15.62
CA ASN A 9 -9.32 3.71 14.41
C ASN A 9 -8.40 3.75 13.18
N LYS A 10 -8.90 3.34 12.03
CA LYS A 10 -8.14 3.36 10.78
C LYS A 10 -7.60 4.76 10.43
N CYS A 11 -8.43 5.80 10.54
CA CYS A 11 -8.03 7.18 10.27
C CYS A 11 -6.88 7.63 11.17
N GLU A 12 -7.01 7.39 12.48
CA GLU A 12 -5.99 7.71 13.48
C GLU A 12 -4.65 7.01 13.20
N TRP A 13 -4.69 5.76 12.72
CA TRP A 13 -3.49 5.04 12.29
C TRP A 13 -2.86 5.65 11.04
N ILE A 14 -3.68 6.07 10.07
CA ILE A 14 -3.22 6.72 8.83
C ILE A 14 -2.61 8.09 9.16
N GLU A 15 -3.23 8.89 10.01
CA GLU A 15 -2.71 10.19 10.45
C GLU A 15 -1.43 10.03 11.28
N GLY A 16 -1.39 8.99 12.12
CA GLY A 16 -0.24 8.61 12.94
C GLY A 16 0.86 7.82 12.22
N ALA A 17 0.82 7.66 10.89
CA ALA A 17 1.77 6.83 10.14
C ALA A 17 3.24 7.19 10.40
N ALA A 18 3.54 8.48 10.65
CA ALA A 18 4.88 8.96 10.98
C ALA A 18 5.44 8.30 12.26
N ALA A 19 4.60 7.96 13.23
CA ALA A 19 5.01 7.25 14.45
C ALA A 19 5.45 5.81 14.16
N LEU A 20 4.92 5.21 13.08
CA LEU A 20 5.29 3.87 12.61
C LEU A 20 6.47 3.89 11.63
N LYS A 21 7.03 5.07 11.31
CA LYS A 21 8.05 5.26 10.25
C LYS A 21 7.59 4.81 8.87
N HIS A 22 6.28 4.91 8.62
CA HIS A 22 5.65 4.59 7.35
C HIS A 22 4.91 5.80 6.79
N GLU A 23 4.65 5.78 5.49
CA GLU A 23 3.87 6.82 4.84
C GLU A 23 2.36 6.55 4.98
N ARG A 24 1.55 7.62 4.99
CA ARG A 24 0.10 7.54 5.18
C ARG A 24 -0.58 6.64 4.15
N PHE A 25 -0.11 6.66 2.90
CA PHE A 25 -0.64 5.82 1.84
C PHE A 25 -0.26 4.34 2.00
N GLU A 26 0.85 4.03 2.66
CA GLU A 26 1.23 2.64 2.97
C GLU A 26 0.31 2.08 4.05
N VAL A 27 0.07 2.87 5.11
CA VAL A 27 -0.88 2.50 6.18
C VAL A 27 -2.30 2.40 5.64
N ALA A 28 -2.74 3.34 4.81
CA ALA A 28 -4.06 3.29 4.19
C ALA A 28 -4.22 2.08 3.26
N GLY A 29 -3.17 1.69 2.53
CA GLY A 29 -3.16 0.48 1.71
C GLY A 29 -3.23 -0.79 2.54
N ALA A 30 -2.42 -0.88 3.60
CA ALA A 30 -2.42 -2.03 4.51
C ALA A 30 -3.73 -2.20 5.29
N LEU A 31 -4.42 -1.10 5.56
CA LEU A 31 -5.72 -1.06 6.24
C LEU A 31 -6.91 -0.92 5.28
N PHE A 32 -6.70 -1.08 3.97
CA PHE A 32 -7.76 -0.88 2.97
C PHE A 32 -8.96 -1.81 3.19
N ASP A 33 -8.69 -3.06 3.57
CA ASP A 33 -9.67 -4.10 3.88
C ASP A 33 -10.30 -3.93 5.28
N CYS A 34 -9.76 -3.05 6.12
CA CYS A 34 -10.31 -2.80 7.46
C CYS A 34 -11.40 -1.73 7.43
N SER A 35 -12.47 -1.96 8.19
CA SER A 35 -13.52 -0.98 8.47
C SER A 35 -12.94 0.26 9.16
N ASP A 36 -13.52 1.42 8.92
CA ASP A 36 -13.03 2.67 9.51
C ASP A 36 -13.26 2.73 11.04
N ASP A 37 -14.32 2.08 11.53
CA ASP A 37 -14.61 1.86 12.95
C ASP A 37 -13.79 0.73 13.60
N ALA A 38 -12.90 0.07 12.84
CA ALA A 38 -12.08 -1.00 13.39
C ALA A 38 -11.02 -0.45 14.35
N LEU A 39 -11.12 -0.84 15.60
CA LEU A 39 -10.15 -0.54 16.66
C LEU A 39 -8.97 -1.51 16.59
N LEU A 40 -7.91 -1.09 15.90
CA LEU A 40 -6.73 -1.92 15.64
C LEU A 40 -5.62 -1.62 16.64
N THR A 41 -4.96 -2.67 17.12
CA THR A 41 -3.73 -2.53 17.91
C THR A 41 -2.52 -2.22 17.03
N GLN A 42 -1.46 -1.69 17.63
CA GLN A 42 -0.21 -1.42 16.91
C GLN A 42 0.37 -2.69 16.26
N GLU A 43 0.27 -3.83 16.93
CA GLU A 43 0.78 -5.12 16.44
C GLU A 43 0.01 -5.60 15.21
N GLU A 44 -1.30 -5.44 15.19
CA GLU A 44 -2.13 -5.77 14.03
C GLU A 44 -1.81 -4.89 12.83
N VAL A 45 -1.67 -3.57 13.05
CA VAL A 45 -1.29 -2.64 11.99
C VAL A 45 0.10 -2.96 11.46
N ALA A 46 1.06 -3.24 12.33
CA ALA A 46 2.42 -3.63 11.93
C ALA A 46 2.41 -4.92 11.08
N ARG A 47 1.63 -5.93 11.48
CA ARG A 47 1.51 -7.20 10.73
C ARG A 47 0.87 -6.99 9.36
N LYS A 48 -0.18 -6.16 9.28
CA LYS A 48 -0.84 -5.82 8.01
C LYS A 48 0.07 -5.00 7.10
N LEU A 49 0.81 -4.04 7.66
CA LEU A 49 1.81 -3.25 6.93
C LEU A 49 2.92 -4.13 6.37
N ASP A 50 3.48 -5.05 7.16
CA ASP A 50 4.52 -5.95 6.68
C ASP A 50 4.01 -6.85 5.55
N ALA A 51 2.79 -7.40 5.69
CA ALA A 51 2.15 -8.19 4.64
C ALA A 51 1.90 -7.37 3.35
N TYR A 52 1.52 -6.09 3.49
CA TYR A 52 1.27 -5.19 2.36
C TYR A 52 2.58 -4.75 1.65
N LEU A 53 3.64 -4.47 2.42
CA LEU A 53 4.91 -3.98 1.88
C LEU A 53 5.84 -5.11 1.41
N ARG A 54 5.70 -6.32 1.97
CA ARG A 54 6.54 -7.49 1.65
C ARG A 54 5.72 -8.73 1.25
N PRO A 55 4.83 -8.63 0.25
CA PRO A 55 4.03 -9.78 -0.18
C PRO A 55 4.89 -10.95 -0.70
N ALA A 56 6.10 -10.68 -1.19
CA ALA A 56 6.99 -11.68 -1.77
C ALA A 56 7.54 -12.73 -0.78
N LEU A 57 7.53 -12.47 0.53
CA LEU A 57 7.98 -13.45 1.55
C LEU A 57 6.85 -14.41 1.98
N ALA A 58 5.59 -13.98 1.87
CA ALA A 58 4.43 -14.85 2.14
C ALA A 58 4.16 -15.84 0.99
N ALA A 59 4.58 -15.51 -0.24
CA ALA A 59 4.43 -16.36 -1.41
C ALA A 59 5.33 -17.61 -1.41
N SER A 60 6.34 -17.71 -0.53
CA SER A 60 7.25 -18.86 -0.50
C SER A 60 6.70 -20.07 0.26
N VAL A 61 5.59 -19.94 1.01
CA VAL A 61 5.03 -21.05 1.83
C VAL A 61 3.72 -21.60 1.28
N MET A 62 3.01 -20.91 0.37
CA MET A 62 1.71 -21.45 -0.10
C MET A 62 1.15 -20.79 -1.37
N ALA A 63 1.75 -21.02 -2.54
CA ALA A 63 1.01 -20.93 -3.81
C ALA A 63 1.75 -21.68 -4.92
N PRO A 64 1.10 -22.62 -5.65
CA PRO A 64 1.53 -22.90 -7.01
C PRO A 64 1.27 -21.65 -7.85
N GLU A 65 2.32 -21.25 -8.57
CA GLU A 65 2.36 -20.22 -9.62
C GLU A 65 1.06 -20.13 -10.44
N PRO A 66 0.59 -18.92 -10.77
CA PRO A 66 0.85 -18.48 -12.14
C PRO A 66 1.24 -16.99 -12.28
N ALA A 67 2.36 -16.81 -12.98
CA ALA A 67 2.73 -15.73 -13.90
C ALA A 67 2.83 -14.26 -13.43
N PRO A 68 3.93 -13.56 -13.80
CA PRO A 68 4.14 -12.15 -13.53
C PRO A 68 3.43 -11.30 -14.59
N THR A 69 2.75 -10.22 -14.18
CA THR A 69 2.47 -9.08 -15.08
C THR A 69 3.00 -7.80 -14.47
N GLU A 70 4.32 -7.69 -14.60
CA GLU A 70 5.06 -6.51 -15.01
C GLU A 70 4.19 -5.29 -15.40
N ARG A 71 4.18 -4.23 -14.57
CA ARG A 71 3.84 -2.87 -15.03
C ARG A 71 4.59 -1.78 -14.24
N LYS A 72 5.83 -1.53 -14.62
CA LYS A 72 6.49 -0.19 -14.64
C LYS A 72 7.61 -0.24 -15.69
N PRO A 73 8.10 0.89 -16.24
CA PRO A 73 7.48 2.18 -16.57
C PRO A 73 7.78 2.55 -18.04
N LYS A 74 7.14 3.59 -18.62
CA LYS A 74 7.71 4.46 -19.68
C LYS A 74 6.69 5.50 -20.14
N ARG A 75 6.87 6.73 -19.66
CA ARG A 75 6.30 7.92 -20.30
C ARG A 75 7.18 8.20 -21.52
N THR A 76 6.86 7.58 -22.65
CA THR A 76 7.51 7.84 -23.93
C THR A 76 6.76 8.96 -24.60
N LYS A 77 7.45 10.09 -24.75
CA LYS A 77 7.34 11.11 -25.79
C LYS A 77 6.36 10.74 -26.92
N GLU A 78 5.16 11.31 -26.92
CA GLU A 78 4.34 11.45 -28.12
C GLU A 78 4.75 12.74 -28.82
N GLU A 79 5.63 12.56 -29.80
CA GLU A 79 5.96 13.49 -30.87
C GLU A 79 4.92 13.25 -31.97
N THR A 80 3.83 14.02 -32.00
CA THR A 80 2.91 14.03 -33.14
C THR A 80 3.51 14.90 -34.24
N VAL A 81 4.15 14.25 -35.20
CA VAL A 81 4.57 14.86 -36.47
C VAL A 81 3.55 14.53 -37.56
N ASN A 82 3.27 15.56 -38.39
CA ASN A 82 2.61 15.55 -39.70
C ASN A 82 1.08 15.33 -39.74
N VAL A 83 0.30 16.03 -40.56
CA VAL A 83 0.59 16.52 -41.92
C VAL A 83 -0.40 17.65 -42.33
N ASP A 84 0.14 18.61 -43.08
CA ASP A 84 -0.44 19.33 -44.24
C ASP A 84 -1.97 19.50 -44.36
N SER A 85 -2.41 20.77 -44.43
CA SER A 85 -3.56 21.19 -45.25
C SER A 85 -3.47 22.69 -45.55
N THR A 86 -2.88 22.99 -46.72
CA THR A 86 -3.31 23.98 -47.72
C THR A 86 -4.48 24.91 -47.37
N GLU A 87 -4.21 26.21 -47.27
CA GLU A 87 -4.75 27.29 -48.15
C GLU A 87 -3.87 28.55 -48.02
#